data_AF-A0A2G9HTB9-F1
#
_entry.id   AF-A0A2G9HTB9-F1
#
_cell.length_a   1.000
_cell.length_b   1.000
_cell.length_c   1.000
_cell.angle_alpha   90.00
_cell.angle_beta   90.00
_cell.angle_gamma   90.00
#
_symmetry.space_group_name_H-M   'P 1'
#
loop_
_entity.id
_entity.type
_entity.pdbx_description
1 polymer ?
#
loop_
_entity_poly.entity_id
_entity_poly.type
_entity_poly.pdbx_seq_one_letter_code
_entity_poly.pdbx_strand_id
1 'polypeptide(L)'
;MDGNKRWAKSRGLPVQLGHKAGGQAMKQHALNCKKFGVQVVHSFCLFLVKIGISPRKDIRASVLGNRSQLRESLQNLLSSSEELAKSNKGMRLIVALNYSGRYDITQAPKNIAAKVRNGVLQVEDINESLFEQHLQTNGIEVSNFMLRQLAYTELLFFDKMFPDLDEADLVEGLMAFQRRQRRFGGDKY
;
A
#
# COMPACT_ATOMS: atom_id res chain seq x y z
N MET A 1 -3.56 -7.67 3.65
CA MET A 1 -3.70 -9.00 3.02
C MET A 1 -3.35 -10.05 4.06
N ASP A 2 -4.35 -10.65 4.72
CA ASP A 2 -4.15 -11.57 5.85
C ASP A 2 -4.72 -12.97 5.58
N GLY A 3 -4.24 -13.97 6.31
CA GLY A 3 -4.77 -15.33 6.26
C GLY A 3 -4.03 -16.27 5.31
N ASN A 4 -3.03 -15.82 4.53
CA ASN A 4 -2.31 -16.67 3.57
C ASN A 4 -1.73 -17.97 4.21
N LYS A 5 -1.14 -17.87 5.40
CA LYS A 5 -0.59 -19.04 6.12
C LYS A 5 -1.71 -19.97 6.62
N ARG A 6 -2.79 -19.40 7.15
CA ARG A 6 -3.96 -20.14 7.64
C ARG A 6 -4.66 -20.86 6.48
N TRP A 7 -4.74 -20.20 5.33
CA TRP A 7 -5.31 -20.72 4.09
C TRP A 7 -4.57 -21.97 3.62
N ALA A 8 -3.24 -21.92 3.54
CA ALA A 8 -2.44 -23.08 3.18
C ALA A 8 -2.61 -24.24 4.18
N LYS A 9 -2.51 -23.95 5.48
CA LYS A 9 -2.66 -24.97 6.53
C LYS A 9 -4.02 -25.65 6.50
N SER A 10 -5.11 -24.89 6.32
CA SER A 10 -6.48 -25.42 6.25
C SER A 10 -6.68 -26.41 5.09
N ARG A 11 -5.80 -26.36 4.08
CA ARG A 11 -5.84 -27.18 2.87
C ARG A 11 -4.72 -28.23 2.82
N GLY A 12 -3.98 -28.41 3.93
CA GLY A 12 -2.83 -29.34 3.97
C GLY A 12 -1.67 -28.94 3.05
N LEU A 13 -1.60 -27.67 2.63
CA LEU A 13 -0.60 -27.17 1.69
C LEU A 13 0.60 -26.54 2.39
N PRO A 14 1.80 -26.56 1.77
CA PRO A 14 2.93 -25.77 2.20
C PRO A 14 2.62 -24.27 2.27
N VAL A 15 3.16 -23.59 3.28
CA VAL A 15 2.93 -22.15 3.53
C VAL A 15 3.28 -21.29 2.31
N GLN A 16 4.30 -21.68 1.55
CA GLN A 16 4.72 -21.01 0.32
C GLN A 16 3.59 -20.93 -0.72
N LEU A 17 2.75 -21.97 -0.81
CA LEU A 17 1.60 -21.99 -1.74
C LEU A 17 0.52 -21.00 -1.29
N GLY A 18 0.31 -20.81 0.01
CA GLY A 18 -0.60 -19.79 0.52
C GLY A 18 -0.13 -18.38 0.19
N HIS A 19 1.17 -18.10 0.28
CA HIS A 19 1.70 -16.80 -0.15
C HIS A 19 1.63 -16.61 -1.67
N LYS A 20 1.82 -17.67 -2.46
CA LYS A 20 1.63 -17.64 -3.91
C LYS A 20 0.19 -17.34 -4.29
N ALA A 21 -0.78 -18.01 -3.64
CA ALA A 21 -2.20 -17.76 -3.82
C ALA A 21 -2.58 -16.32 -3.44
N GLY A 22 -2.06 -15.82 -2.30
CA GLY A 22 -2.23 -14.42 -1.91
C GLY A 22 -1.66 -13.43 -2.94
N GLY A 23 -0.50 -13.73 -3.55
CA GLY A 23 0.05 -12.90 -4.63
C GLY A 23 -0.84 -12.86 -5.88
N GLN A 24 -1.46 -13.99 -6.24
CA GLN A 24 -2.42 -14.08 -7.35
C GLN A 24 -3.72 -13.31 -7.03
N ALA A 25 -4.27 -13.50 -5.83
CA ALA A 25 -5.46 -12.78 -5.37
C ALA A 25 -5.23 -11.27 -5.38
N MET A 26 -4.08 -10.78 -4.91
CA MET A 26 -3.72 -9.36 -4.96
C MET A 26 -3.74 -8.80 -6.39
N LYS A 27 -3.18 -9.54 -7.35
CA LYS A 27 -3.21 -9.16 -8.77
C LYS A 27 -4.65 -9.09 -9.30
N GLN A 28 -5.50 -10.04 -8.92
CA GLN A 28 -6.90 -10.06 -9.33
C GLN A 28 -7.70 -8.94 -8.70
N HIS A 29 -7.55 -8.69 -7.39
CA HIS A 29 -8.20 -7.57 -6.72
C HIS A 29 -7.78 -6.22 -7.30
N ALA A 30 -6.49 -6.02 -7.60
CA ALA A 30 -6.05 -4.80 -8.26
C ALA A 30 -6.74 -4.58 -9.62
N LEU A 31 -6.98 -5.67 -10.38
CA LEU A 31 -7.74 -5.59 -11.63
C LEU A 31 -9.20 -5.28 -11.42
N ASN A 32 -9.83 -5.92 -10.43
CA ASN A 32 -11.23 -5.68 -10.12
C ASN A 32 -11.41 -4.22 -9.64
N CYS A 33 -10.56 -3.72 -8.75
CA CYS A 33 -10.55 -2.32 -8.34
C CYS A 33 -10.47 -1.38 -9.56
N LYS A 34 -9.56 -1.65 -10.49
CA LYS A 34 -9.45 -0.89 -11.72
C LYS A 34 -10.73 -0.95 -12.56
N LYS A 35 -11.32 -2.15 -12.72
CA LYS A 35 -12.59 -2.37 -13.46
C LYS A 35 -13.72 -1.50 -12.88
N PHE A 36 -13.78 -1.35 -11.56
CA PHE A 36 -14.78 -0.52 -10.88
C PHE A 36 -14.37 0.96 -10.73
N GLY A 37 -13.32 1.41 -11.42
CA GLY A 37 -12.92 2.83 -11.43
C GLY A 37 -12.20 3.31 -10.17
N VAL A 38 -11.74 2.38 -9.30
CA VAL A 38 -10.90 2.74 -8.15
C VAL A 38 -9.58 3.32 -8.66
N GLN A 39 -9.23 4.52 -8.18
CA GLN A 39 -8.05 5.24 -8.65
C GLN A 39 -6.78 4.87 -7.88
N VAL A 40 -6.90 4.53 -6.60
CA VAL A 40 -5.76 4.25 -5.72
C VAL A 40 -6.07 3.04 -4.85
N VAL A 41 -5.14 2.08 -4.81
CA VAL A 41 -5.21 0.90 -3.94
C VAL A 41 -3.96 0.85 -3.07
N HIS A 42 -4.16 0.81 -1.75
CA HIS A 42 -3.10 0.54 -0.78
C HIS A 42 -3.18 -0.92 -0.34
N SER A 43 -2.06 -1.62 -0.43
CA SER A 43 -1.94 -3.01 0.01
C SER A 43 -0.80 -3.14 1.01
N PHE A 44 -1.05 -3.84 2.13
CA PHE A 44 -0.03 -4.17 3.10
C PHE A 44 0.49 -5.59 2.89
N CYS A 45 1.81 -5.73 2.81
CA CYS A 45 2.49 -7.00 2.61
C CYS A 45 3.77 -7.10 3.45
N LEU A 46 3.91 -8.19 4.21
CA LEU A 46 5.14 -8.46 4.96
C LEU A 46 6.20 -9.19 4.12
N PHE A 47 5.80 -9.90 3.05
CA PHE A 47 6.69 -10.70 2.23
C PHE A 47 6.30 -10.64 0.76
N LEU A 48 7.19 -10.11 -0.09
CA LEU A 48 6.97 -10.07 -1.53
C LEU A 48 7.31 -11.44 -2.13
N VAL A 49 6.31 -12.33 -2.24
CA VAL A 49 6.43 -13.48 -3.15
C VAL A 49 6.27 -12.93 -4.55
N LYS A 50 7.39 -12.86 -5.31
CA LYS A 50 7.49 -12.45 -6.73
C LYS A 50 6.13 -12.01 -7.25
N ILE A 51 5.67 -10.84 -6.81
CA ILE A 51 4.43 -10.28 -7.32
C ILE A 51 4.89 -9.92 -8.71
N GLY A 52 4.50 -10.73 -9.69
CA GLY A 52 4.70 -10.42 -11.09
C GLY A 52 3.84 -9.21 -11.39
N ILE A 53 4.29 -8.04 -10.92
CA ILE A 53 3.82 -6.73 -11.33
C ILE A 53 4.32 -6.63 -12.76
N SER A 54 3.61 -7.32 -13.65
CA SER A 54 3.79 -7.17 -15.08
C SER A 54 3.55 -5.69 -15.37
N PRO A 55 4.45 -5.01 -16.10
CA PRO A 55 4.32 -3.61 -16.44
C PRO A 55 3.14 -3.44 -17.38
N ARG A 56 1.95 -3.40 -16.82
CA ARG A 56 0.75 -2.99 -17.56
C ARG A 56 0.74 -1.48 -17.55
N LYS A 57 0.63 -0.90 -18.74
CA LYS A 57 0.68 0.56 -19.00
C LYS A 57 -0.43 1.35 -18.29
N ASP A 58 -1.38 0.66 -17.69
CA ASP A 58 -2.59 1.17 -17.08
C ASP A 58 -2.59 1.08 -15.54
N ILE A 59 -1.48 0.64 -14.92
CA ILE A 59 -1.30 0.64 -13.47
C ILE A 59 0.06 1.27 -13.15
N ARG A 60 0.05 2.28 -12.27
CA ARG A 60 1.26 2.87 -11.68
C ARG A 60 1.54 2.19 -10.34
N ALA A 61 2.49 1.26 -10.33
CA ALA A 61 2.88 0.56 -9.11
C ALA A 61 3.97 1.31 -8.34
N SER A 62 3.88 1.33 -7.02
CA SER A 62 4.89 1.92 -6.13
C SER A 62 4.99 1.11 -4.83
N VAL A 63 6.17 1.12 -4.23
CA VAL A 63 6.51 0.31 -3.06
C VAL A 63 6.95 1.22 -1.92
N LEU A 64 6.31 1.07 -0.77
CA LEU A 64 6.65 1.80 0.45
C LEU A 64 7.32 0.88 1.46
N GLY A 65 8.17 1.41 2.33
CA GLY A 65 8.79 0.70 3.46
C GLY A 65 10.28 0.41 3.31
N ASN A 66 10.79 -0.42 4.22
CA ASN A 66 12.23 -0.63 4.34
C ASN A 66 12.76 -1.67 3.32
N ARG A 67 13.39 -1.16 2.26
CA ARG A 67 13.97 -1.97 1.17
C ARG A 67 15.34 -2.56 1.50
N SER A 68 16.06 -2.02 2.49
CA SER A 68 17.46 -2.43 2.77
C SER A 68 17.57 -3.88 3.26
N GLN A 69 16.47 -4.44 3.77
CA GLN A 69 16.40 -5.84 4.21
C GLN A 69 16.09 -6.82 3.06
N LEU A 70 15.82 -6.32 1.85
CA LEU A 70 15.57 -7.14 0.67
C LEU A 70 16.89 -7.49 -0.03
N ARG A 71 16.94 -8.63 -0.71
CA ARG A 71 18.07 -8.99 -1.58
C ARG A 71 18.22 -7.94 -2.69
N GLU A 72 19.45 -7.63 -3.08
CA GLU A 72 19.76 -6.62 -4.10
C GLU A 72 19.03 -6.87 -5.42
N SER A 73 18.95 -8.13 -5.86
CA SER A 73 18.20 -8.51 -7.06
C SER A 73 16.71 -8.14 -7.00
N LEU A 74 16.11 -8.21 -5.81
CA LEU A 74 14.73 -7.80 -5.59
C LEU A 74 14.59 -6.28 -5.52
N GLN A 75 15.55 -5.60 -4.88
CA GLN A 75 15.58 -4.13 -4.86
C GLN A 75 15.64 -3.58 -6.29
N ASN A 76 16.54 -4.12 -7.11
CA ASN A 76 16.69 -3.73 -8.52
C ASN A 76 15.41 -3.99 -9.33
N LEU A 77 14.79 -5.16 -9.14
CA LEU A 77 13.51 -5.49 -9.79
C LEU A 77 12.40 -4.49 -9.44
N LEU A 78 12.29 -4.10 -8.15
CA LEU A 78 11.30 -3.13 -7.70
C LEU A 78 11.58 -1.76 -8.31
N SER A 79 12.82 -1.27 -8.24
CA SER A 79 13.22 0.01 -8.82
C SER A 79 12.96 0.08 -10.33
N SER A 80 13.34 -0.95 -11.08
CA SER A 80 13.05 -1.02 -12.52
C SER A 80 11.55 -1.04 -12.81
N SER A 81 10.77 -1.78 -12.01
CA SER A 81 9.31 -1.86 -12.18
C SER A 81 8.62 -0.53 -11.90
N GLU A 82 9.06 0.20 -10.87
CA GLU A 82 8.53 1.53 -10.53
C GLU A 82 8.86 2.56 -11.60
N GLU A 83 10.09 2.56 -12.13
CA GLU A 83 10.48 3.51 -13.17
C GLU A 83 9.70 3.27 -14.46
N LEU A 84 9.52 2.01 -14.86
CA LEU A 84 8.66 1.65 -16.01
C LEU A 84 7.20 2.06 -15.81
N ALA A 85 6.72 2.07 -14.57
CA ALA A 85 5.33 2.40 -14.24
C ALA A 85 5.09 3.89 -13.95
N LYS A 86 6.15 4.70 -13.85
CA LYS A 86 6.09 6.09 -13.38
C LYS A 86 5.27 7.02 -14.28
N SER A 87 5.31 6.79 -15.59
CA SER A 87 4.56 7.56 -16.59
C SER A 87 3.14 7.04 -16.81
N ASN A 88 2.76 5.92 -16.18
CA ASN A 88 1.41 5.37 -16.31
C ASN A 88 0.40 6.32 -15.64
N LYS A 89 -0.64 6.70 -16.39
CA LYS A 89 -1.73 7.58 -15.92
C LYS A 89 -2.94 6.83 -15.38
N GLY A 90 -2.85 5.49 -15.28
CA GLY A 90 -3.93 4.67 -14.78
C GLY A 90 -3.95 4.54 -13.25
N MET A 91 -4.58 3.48 -12.76
CA MET A 91 -4.76 3.25 -11.31
C MET A 91 -3.41 3.16 -10.59
N ARG A 92 -3.30 3.79 -9.43
CA ARG A 92 -2.12 3.71 -8.57
C ARG A 92 -2.22 2.52 -7.62
N LEU A 93 -1.25 1.61 -7.67
CA LEU A 93 -1.14 0.48 -6.75
C LEU A 93 0.05 0.70 -5.83
N ILE A 94 -0.20 0.90 -4.54
CA ILE A 94 0.82 1.11 -3.52
C ILE A 94 0.96 -0.16 -2.68
N VAL A 95 2.15 -0.74 -2.68
CA VAL A 95 2.48 -1.94 -1.91
C VAL A 95 3.41 -1.57 -0.77
N ALA A 96 2.90 -1.57 0.45
CA ALA A 96 3.70 -1.39 1.65
C ALA A 96 4.42 -2.70 1.98
N LEU A 97 5.74 -2.72 1.80
CA LEU A 97 6.65 -3.82 2.09
C LEU A 97 7.52 -3.53 3.28
N ASN A 98 7.45 -4.39 4.30
CA ASN A 98 8.22 -4.20 5.52
C ASN A 98 8.07 -2.77 6.07
N TYR A 99 6.88 -2.20 5.87
CA TYR A 99 6.55 -0.86 6.28
C TYR A 99 6.07 -0.89 7.72
N SER A 100 6.55 0.09 8.48
CA SER A 100 6.09 0.38 9.82
C SER A 100 5.97 1.89 9.90
N GLY A 101 4.87 2.39 10.47
CA GLY A 101 4.75 3.82 10.73
C GLY A 101 5.90 4.33 11.60
N ARG A 102 6.40 3.49 12.52
CA ARG A 102 7.60 3.79 13.32
C ARG A 102 8.86 3.93 12.47
N TYR A 103 9.02 3.11 11.44
CA TYR A 103 10.16 3.23 10.53
C TYR A 103 10.10 4.57 9.78
N ASP A 104 8.94 4.92 9.23
CA ASP A 104 8.73 6.15 8.46
C ASP A 104 9.05 7.41 9.29
N ILE A 105 8.45 7.53 10.49
CA ILE A 105 8.70 8.65 11.41
C ILE A 105 10.14 8.69 11.96
N THR A 106 10.89 7.60 11.86
CA THR A 106 12.31 7.56 12.26
C THR A 106 13.23 7.95 11.10
N GLN A 107 12.87 7.63 9.85
CA GLN A 107 13.69 7.97 8.69
C GLN A 107 13.54 9.43 8.26
N ALA A 108 12.33 10.02 8.37
CA ALA A 108 12.11 11.41 7.96
C ALA A 108 13.03 12.41 8.69
N PRO A 109 13.16 12.39 10.05
CA PRO A 109 14.12 13.24 10.76
C PRO A 109 15.57 13.00 10.34
N LYS A 110 15.97 11.74 10.10
CA LYS A 110 17.33 11.40 9.66
C LYS A 110 17.66 12.01 8.31
N ASN A 111 16.70 11.97 7.38
CA ASN A 111 16.84 12.57 6.05
C ASN A 111 16.94 14.10 6.12
N ILE A 112 16.11 14.73 6.96
CA ILE A 112 16.15 16.18 7.19
C ILE A 112 17.49 16.57 7.84
N ALA A 113 17.91 15.86 8.89
CA ALA A 113 19.17 16.10 9.58
C ALA A 113 20.38 15.96 8.64
N ALA A 114 20.35 14.99 7.72
CA ALA A 114 21.39 14.84 6.70
C ALA A 114 21.44 16.03 5.74
N LYS A 115 20.29 16.59 5.34
CA LYS A 115 20.22 17.81 4.51
C LYS A 115 20.72 19.04 5.26
N VAL A 116 20.39 19.17 6.54
CA VAL A 116 20.90 20.26 7.40
C VAL A 116 22.43 20.17 7.53
N ARG A 117 22.95 18.97 7.85
CA ARG A 117 24.40 18.74 7.95
C ARG A 117 25.14 19.08 6.65
N ASN A 118 24.50 18.87 5.51
CA ASN A 118 25.07 19.17 4.19
C ASN A 118 24.82 20.62 3.73
N GLY A 119 24.22 21.48 4.56
CA GLY A 119 23.94 22.88 4.25
C GLY A 119 22.80 23.10 3.23
N VAL A 120 22.03 22.06 2.93
CA VAL A 120 20.89 22.12 1.99
C VAL A 120 19.66 22.74 2.64
N LEU A 121 19.54 22.63 3.96
CA LEU A 121 18.45 23.17 4.77
C LEU A 121 19.03 23.81 6.02
N GLN A 122 18.37 24.83 6.55
CA GLN A 122 18.60 25.34 7.90
C GLN A 122 17.60 24.70 8.88
N VAL A 123 17.88 24.81 10.18
CA VAL A 123 17.00 24.25 11.21
C VAL A 123 15.66 24.99 11.23
N GLU A 124 15.69 26.29 10.94
CA GLU A 124 14.55 27.19 10.88
C GLU A 124 13.59 26.84 9.72
N ASP A 125 14.08 26.13 8.70
CA ASP A 125 13.25 25.65 7.60
C ASP A 125 12.39 24.43 8.02
N ILE A 126 12.68 23.80 9.15
CA ILE A 126 11.99 22.58 9.60
C ILE A 126 10.63 22.95 10.20
N ASN A 127 9.57 22.58 9.48
CA ASN A 127 8.19 22.71 9.90
C ASN A 127 7.39 21.45 9.54
N GLU A 128 6.09 21.43 9.90
CA GLU A 128 5.19 20.30 9.65
C GLU A 128 5.13 19.91 8.15
N SER A 129 5.03 20.90 7.26
CA SER A 129 4.98 20.65 5.81
C SER A 129 6.27 20.02 5.29
N LEU A 130 7.42 20.52 5.75
CA LEU A 130 8.72 19.92 5.39
C LEU A 130 8.82 18.49 5.94
N PHE A 131 8.37 18.25 7.17
CA PHE A 131 8.38 16.93 7.77
C PHE A 131 7.53 15.94 6.97
N GLU A 132 6.31 16.32 6.59
CA GLU A 132 5.43 15.54 5.72
C GLU A 132 6.09 15.22 4.37
N GLN A 133 6.83 16.18 3.82
CA GLN A 133 7.57 15.98 2.57
C GLN A 133 8.67 14.91 2.63
N HIS A 134 9.16 14.60 3.83
CA HIS A 134 10.24 13.65 4.03
C HIS A 134 9.75 12.28 4.51
N LEU A 135 8.45 12.11 4.77
CA LEU A 135 7.85 10.80 4.95
C LEU A 135 7.86 10.05 3.60
N GLN A 136 8.09 8.74 3.61
CA GLN A 136 7.95 7.91 2.39
C GLN A 136 6.53 7.97 1.81
N THR A 137 5.58 8.35 2.66
CA THR A 137 4.18 8.54 2.34
C THR A 137 3.85 9.96 1.87
N ASN A 138 4.83 10.85 1.65
CA ASN A 138 4.70 12.25 1.26
C ASN A 138 3.38 12.62 0.50
N GLY A 139 2.51 13.39 1.17
CA GLY A 139 1.15 13.73 0.71
C GLY A 139 0.05 12.72 1.09
N ILE A 140 0.38 11.71 1.90
CA ILE A 140 -0.49 10.62 2.33
C ILE A 140 -0.24 10.36 3.84
N GLU A 141 -1.03 10.98 4.74
CA GLU A 141 -0.84 10.99 6.22
C GLU A 141 -0.90 9.64 7.00
N VAL A 142 0.19 8.90 7.23
CA VAL A 142 0.10 7.63 8.01
C VAL A 142 0.76 7.68 9.38
N SER A 143 0.14 7.05 10.38
CA SER A 143 0.93 6.29 11.36
C SER A 143 0.32 4.90 11.62
N ASN A 144 1.17 3.87 11.72
CA ASN A 144 0.94 2.44 11.97
C ASN A 144 0.09 1.56 11.02
N PHE A 145 -0.06 1.99 9.76
CA PHE A 145 -0.98 1.53 8.68
C PHE A 145 -2.25 2.35 8.67
N MET A 146 -2.12 3.46 7.96
CA MET A 146 -3.09 4.47 7.64
C MET A 146 -3.89 5.10 8.81
N LEU A 147 -3.49 5.10 10.10
CA LEU A 147 -4.38 5.55 11.21
C LEU A 147 -5.03 6.94 11.02
N ARG A 148 -4.31 7.91 10.45
CA ARG A 148 -4.87 9.25 10.20
C ARG A 148 -5.77 9.28 8.96
N GLN A 149 -5.44 8.58 7.87
CA GLN A 149 -6.39 8.42 6.77
C GLN A 149 -7.59 7.57 7.18
N LEU A 150 -7.37 6.56 8.02
CA LEU A 150 -8.41 5.68 8.53
C LEU A 150 -9.35 6.39 9.50
N ALA A 151 -8.92 7.51 10.09
CA ALA A 151 -9.70 8.28 11.05
C ALA A 151 -11.09 8.65 10.49
N TYR A 152 -11.18 8.83 9.18
CA TYR A 152 -12.44 9.09 8.47
C TYR A 152 -12.78 8.02 7.42
N THR A 153 -12.05 6.91 7.36
CA THR A 153 -12.41 5.81 6.46
C THR A 153 -13.39 4.86 7.12
N GLU A 154 -14.15 4.19 6.27
CA GLU A 154 -14.91 3.04 6.72
C GLU A 154 -14.05 1.79 6.77
N LEU A 155 -14.18 1.04 7.87
CA LEU A 155 -13.55 -0.26 8.04
C LEU A 155 -14.57 -1.34 7.72
N LEU A 156 -14.21 -2.22 6.78
CA LEU A 156 -14.94 -3.44 6.46
C LEU A 156 -14.04 -4.64 6.73
N PHE A 157 -14.58 -5.63 7.43
CA PHE A 157 -13.89 -6.86 7.79
C PHE A 157 -14.60 -8.03 7.13
N PHE A 158 -13.85 -8.89 6.44
CA PHE A 158 -14.33 -10.14 5.88
C PHE A 158 -13.83 -11.30 6.74
N ASP A 159 -14.70 -12.27 7.02
CA ASP A 159 -14.30 -13.51 7.70
C ASP A 159 -13.51 -14.46 6.79
N LYS A 160 -13.59 -14.25 5.47
CA LYS A 160 -12.83 -14.99 4.46
C LYS A 160 -11.33 -14.69 4.56
N MET A 161 -10.52 -15.72 4.32
CA MET A 161 -9.07 -15.54 4.18
C MET A 161 -8.76 -14.83 2.85
N PHE A 162 -7.71 -13.99 2.83
CA PHE A 162 -7.42 -13.16 1.66
C PHE A 162 -7.33 -13.91 0.31
N PRO A 163 -6.75 -15.12 0.21
CA PRO A 163 -6.73 -15.84 -1.07
C PRO A 163 -8.09 -16.33 -1.57
N ASP A 164 -9.11 -16.36 -0.70
CA ASP A 164 -10.47 -16.77 -1.05
C ASP A 164 -11.39 -15.58 -1.35
N LEU A 165 -10.91 -14.34 -1.20
CA LEU A 165 -11.67 -13.15 -1.56
C LEU A 165 -11.77 -13.04 -3.09
N ASP A 166 -12.93 -12.66 -3.58
CA ASP A 166 -13.21 -12.57 -5.02
C ASP A 166 -13.77 -11.20 -5.46
N GLU A 167 -14.35 -11.15 -6.67
CA GLU A 167 -14.97 -9.93 -7.20
C GLU A 167 -16.26 -9.57 -6.45
N ALA A 168 -17.06 -10.57 -6.04
CA ALA A 168 -18.31 -10.34 -5.34
C ALA A 168 -18.04 -9.70 -3.96
N ASP A 169 -16.98 -10.12 -3.27
CA ASP A 169 -16.54 -9.50 -2.02
C ASP A 169 -16.17 -8.01 -2.20
N LEU A 170 -15.50 -7.66 -3.30
CA LEU A 170 -15.20 -6.27 -3.61
C LEU A 170 -16.48 -5.46 -3.86
N VAL A 171 -17.42 -6.02 -4.63
CA VAL A 171 -18.70 -5.36 -4.91
C VAL A 171 -19.50 -5.16 -3.62
N GLU A 172 -19.53 -6.15 -2.74
CA GLU A 172 -20.13 -6.04 -1.41
C GLU A 172 -19.51 -4.87 -0.63
N GLY A 173 -18.18 -4.76 -0.64
CA GLY A 173 -17.51 -3.68 0.06
C GLY A 173 -17.79 -2.29 -0.53
N LEU A 174 -17.88 -2.18 -1.85
CA LEU A 174 -18.27 -0.94 -2.52
C LEU A 174 -19.74 -0.57 -2.21
N MET A 175 -20.65 -1.54 -2.21
CA MET A 175 -22.05 -1.32 -1.84
C MET A 175 -22.20 -0.91 -0.38
N ALA A 176 -21.46 -1.55 0.54
CA ALA A 176 -21.45 -1.19 1.95
C ALA A 176 -20.99 0.26 2.15
N PHE A 177 -19.94 0.67 1.44
CA PHE A 177 -19.45 2.05 1.45
C PHE A 177 -20.48 3.05 0.89
N GLN A 178 -21.20 2.70 -0.17
CA GLN A 178 -22.20 3.60 -0.78
C GLN A 178 -23.46 3.80 0.06
N ARG A 179 -23.90 2.78 0.81
CA ARG A 179 -25.18 2.82 1.55
C ARG A 179 -25.13 3.63 2.84
N ARG A 180 -23.96 4.10 3.26
CA ARG A 180 -23.80 4.74 4.57
C ARG A 180 -24.06 6.25 4.53
N GLN A 181 -24.78 6.71 5.54
CA GLN A 181 -24.96 8.15 5.78
C GLN A 181 -23.67 8.75 6.32
N ARG A 182 -23.14 9.74 5.61
CA ARG A 182 -21.92 10.46 5.99
C ARG A 182 -22.23 11.38 7.17
N ARG A 183 -21.57 11.16 8.30
CA ARG A 183 -21.77 11.95 9.53
C ARG A 183 -21.03 13.29 9.53
N PHE A 184 -19.97 13.42 8.72
CA PHE A 184 -19.18 14.64 8.58
C PHE A 184 -19.15 15.06 7.11
N GLY A 185 -19.48 16.33 6.82
CA GLY A 185 -19.57 16.88 5.46
C GLY A 185 -20.72 16.32 4.61
N GLY A 186 -21.74 15.72 5.24
CA GLY A 186 -22.85 15.00 4.60
C GLY A 186 -24.11 15.82 4.35
N ASP A 187 -24.12 17.12 4.66
CA ASP A 187 -25.27 17.97 4.36
C ASP A 187 -25.17 18.55 2.94
N LYS A 188 -26.07 18.02 2.09
CA LYS A 188 -26.77 18.65 0.97
C LYS A 188 -26.07 19.85 0.30
N TYR A 189 -25.65 19.64 -0.95
CA TYR A 189 -25.85 20.61 -2.02
C TYR A 189 -26.82 20.02 -3.02
#